data_AF-A0A845YNL0-F1
#
_entry.id   AF-A0A845YNL0-F1
#
_cell.length_a   1.000
_cell.length_b   1.000
_cell.length_c   1.000
_cell.angle_alpha   90.00
_cell.angle_beta   90.00
_cell.angle_gamma   90.00
#
_symmetry.space_group_name_H-M   'P 1'
#
loop_
_entity.id
_entity.type
_entity.pdbx_description
1 polymer ?
#
loop_
_entity_poly.entity_id
_entity_poly.type
_entity_poly.pdbx_seq_one_letter_code
_entity_poly.pdbx_strand_id
1 'polypeptide(L)'
;MKKLIPYALALLSMAGVAIAQQPSLTTPTEQPTQPNNEAPRRLNINVSVADIDDLKVTEGDRITVGQLIADRTRDRNRLEAQARQLDLTLQRLEQSTITPPLPPQQPSEIATPTYLEETAAIDRAKADV
;
A
#
# COMPACT_ATOMS: atom_id res chain seq x y z
N MET A 1 1.66 41.25 1.13
CA MET A 1 0.46 41.68 1.91
C MET A 1 -0.68 42.02 0.95
N LYS A 2 -1.95 41.86 1.40
CA LYS A 2 -3.20 42.53 0.95
C LYS A 2 -3.41 42.91 -0.54
N LYS A 3 -4.40 42.20 -1.11
CA LYS A 3 -5.31 42.49 -2.24
C LYS A 3 -5.37 43.93 -2.80
N LEU A 4 -5.26 44.03 -4.13
CA LEU A 4 -5.64 45.12 -5.05
C LEU A 4 -5.85 44.45 -6.45
N ILE A 5 -6.80 44.76 -7.36
CA ILE A 5 -8.06 45.54 -7.40
C ILE A 5 -9.03 44.75 -8.32
N PRO A 6 -10.36 44.71 -8.09
CA PRO A 6 -11.33 44.15 -9.05
C PRO A 6 -11.76 45.20 -10.10
N TYR A 7 -11.85 44.82 -11.36
CA TYR A 7 -12.67 45.55 -12.34
C TYR A 7 -13.29 44.60 -13.37
N ALA A 8 -14.60 44.45 -13.29
CA ALA A 8 -15.39 43.80 -14.32
C ALA A 8 -15.93 44.88 -15.29
N LEU A 9 -15.51 44.83 -16.55
CA LEU A 9 -16.10 45.55 -17.67
C LEU A 9 -15.79 44.71 -18.93
N ALA A 10 -16.59 43.73 -19.32
CA ALA A 10 -17.96 43.77 -19.87
C ALA A 10 -18.00 43.92 -21.41
N LEU A 11 -18.65 42.93 -22.03
CA LEU A 11 -19.31 42.89 -23.35
C LEU A 11 -18.49 42.54 -24.61
N LEU A 12 -19.22 41.83 -25.49
CA LEU A 12 -18.88 41.25 -26.80
C LEU A 12 -17.77 40.17 -26.79
N SER A 13 -17.97 38.97 -27.33
CA SER A 13 -19.04 38.45 -28.21
C SER A 13 -19.53 37.09 -27.71
N MET A 14 -20.85 36.90 -27.63
CA MET A 14 -21.43 35.62 -27.21
C MET A 14 -21.33 34.62 -28.37
N ALA A 15 -20.72 33.46 -28.09
CA ALA A 15 -20.43 32.46 -29.11
C ALA A 15 -21.69 31.88 -29.74
N GLY A 16 -21.64 31.71 -31.07
CA GLY A 16 -22.69 31.12 -31.89
C GLY A 16 -22.15 30.28 -33.04
N VAL A 17 -20.92 29.75 -32.92
CA VAL A 17 -20.44 28.74 -33.88
C VAL A 17 -21.13 27.43 -33.54
N ALA A 18 -22.22 27.15 -34.24
CA ALA A 18 -22.83 25.83 -34.25
C ALA A 18 -21.83 24.84 -34.88
N ILE A 19 -21.03 24.18 -34.04
CA ILE A 19 -20.23 23.04 -34.46
C ILE A 19 -21.23 21.93 -34.78
N ALA A 20 -21.55 21.77 -36.06
CA ALA A 20 -22.25 20.59 -36.53
C ALA A 20 -21.35 19.39 -36.20
N GLN A 21 -21.72 18.62 -35.17
CA GLN A 21 -21.20 17.27 -34.99
C GLN A 21 -21.69 16.45 -36.18
N GLN A 22 -20.91 16.44 -37.26
CA GLN A 22 -21.02 15.38 -38.25
C GLN A 22 -20.75 14.08 -37.49
N PRO A 23 -21.71 13.14 -37.44
CA PRO A 23 -21.39 11.82 -36.91
C PRO A 23 -20.34 11.24 -37.85
N SER A 24 -19.10 11.16 -37.37
CA SER A 24 -18.09 10.34 -38.01
C SER A 24 -18.62 8.92 -37.95
N LEU A 25 -19.17 8.47 -39.08
CA LEU A 25 -19.47 7.07 -39.34
C LEU A 25 -18.14 6.33 -39.24
N THR A 26 -17.82 5.88 -38.04
CA THR A 26 -16.85 4.81 -37.85
C THR A 26 -17.48 3.59 -38.49
N THR A 27 -17.23 3.41 -39.79
CA THR A 27 -17.25 2.09 -40.41
C THR A 27 -16.55 1.16 -39.43
N PRO A 28 -17.21 0.10 -38.94
CA PRO A 28 -16.50 -0.94 -38.23
C PRO A 28 -15.36 -1.36 -39.16
N THR A 29 -14.11 -1.19 -38.71
CA THR A 29 -13.00 -1.80 -39.43
C THR A 29 -13.31 -3.28 -39.44
N GLU A 30 -13.67 -3.81 -40.61
CA GLU A 30 -13.88 -5.23 -40.78
C GLU A 30 -12.58 -5.91 -40.38
N GLN A 31 -12.55 -6.44 -39.15
CA GLN A 31 -11.53 -7.38 -38.74
C GLN A 31 -11.57 -8.48 -39.81
N PRO A 32 -10.48 -8.70 -40.55
CA PRO A 32 -10.54 -9.51 -41.76
C PRO A 32 -11.08 -10.88 -41.39
N THR A 33 -12.31 -11.16 -41.83
CA THR A 33 -13.01 -12.42 -41.59
C THR A 33 -12.19 -13.49 -42.28
N GLN A 34 -11.27 -14.08 -41.53
CA GLN A 34 -10.34 -15.07 -42.03
C GLN A 34 -11.20 -16.18 -42.64
N PRO A 35 -11.00 -16.56 -43.91
CA PRO A 35 -11.86 -17.55 -44.53
C PRO A 35 -11.81 -18.82 -43.67
N ASN A 36 -13.01 -19.25 -43.24
CA ASN A 36 -13.24 -20.51 -42.55
C ASN A 36 -12.93 -21.64 -43.53
N ASN A 37 -11.65 -21.93 -43.74
CA ASN A 37 -11.25 -23.21 -44.31
C ASN A 37 -11.61 -24.26 -43.27
N GLU A 38 -12.64 -25.06 -43.58
CA GLU A 38 -12.92 -26.31 -42.87
C GLU A 38 -11.78 -27.34 -43.02
N ALA A 39 -10.84 -27.10 -43.95
CA ALA A 39 -9.60 -27.85 -44.05
C ALA A 39 -8.71 -27.62 -42.80
N PRO A 40 -8.28 -28.68 -42.09
CA PRO A 40 -7.50 -28.55 -40.85
C PRO A 40 -6.15 -27.88 -41.11
N ARG A 41 -6.02 -26.62 -40.69
CA ARG A 41 -4.77 -25.85 -40.75
C ARG A 41 -3.81 -26.32 -39.65
N ARG A 42 -2.57 -26.66 -40.01
CA ARG A 42 -1.50 -26.90 -39.03
C ARG A 42 -1.03 -25.56 -38.47
N LEU A 43 -1.09 -25.41 -37.16
CA LEU A 43 -0.55 -24.27 -36.43
C LEU A 43 0.69 -24.72 -35.67
N ASN A 44 1.73 -23.89 -35.65
CA ASN A 44 2.91 -24.09 -34.81
C ASN A 44 2.92 -23.01 -33.72
N ILE A 45 3.11 -23.41 -32.47
CA ILE A 45 3.08 -22.54 -31.29
C ILE A 45 4.38 -22.75 -30.53
N ASN A 46 5.24 -21.74 -30.54
CA ASN A 46 6.46 -21.74 -29.73
C ASN A 46 6.17 -21.09 -28.38
N VAL A 47 6.43 -21.82 -27.29
CA VAL A 47 6.28 -21.33 -25.92
C VAL A 47 7.65 -21.37 -25.24
N SER A 48 8.02 -20.28 -24.57
CA SER A 48 9.20 -20.26 -23.69
C SER A 48 8.74 -20.42 -22.24
N VAL A 49 9.25 -21.43 -21.55
CA VAL A 49 8.99 -21.72 -20.14
C VAL A 49 10.30 -21.69 -19.35
N ALA A 50 10.22 -21.41 -18.05
CA ALA A 50 11.40 -21.35 -17.19
C ALA A 50 11.84 -22.76 -16.75
N ASP A 51 10.88 -23.59 -16.34
CA ASP A 51 11.07 -25.01 -16.04
C ASP A 51 10.06 -25.86 -16.83
N ILE A 52 10.39 -27.15 -17.03
CA ILE A 52 9.49 -28.08 -17.72
C ILE A 52 8.23 -28.40 -16.88
N ASP A 53 8.33 -28.33 -15.55
CA ASP A 53 7.21 -28.54 -14.62
C ASP A 53 6.12 -27.43 -14.73
N ASP A 54 6.42 -26.30 -15.38
CA ASP A 54 5.45 -25.24 -15.64
C ASP A 54 4.52 -25.57 -16.84
N LEU A 55 4.87 -26.57 -17.68
CA LEU A 55 4.03 -27.03 -18.78
C LEU A 55 2.87 -27.87 -18.27
N LYS A 56 1.66 -27.54 -18.72
CA LYS A 56 0.40 -28.19 -18.32
C LYS A 56 -0.14 -29.16 -19.38
N VAL A 57 0.66 -29.43 -20.40
CA VAL A 57 0.33 -30.26 -21.56
C VAL A 57 1.49 -31.20 -21.85
N THR A 58 1.18 -32.41 -22.31
CA THR A 58 2.16 -33.42 -22.71
C THR A 58 2.20 -33.59 -24.23
N GLU A 59 3.22 -34.27 -24.74
CA GLU A 59 3.26 -34.64 -26.17
C GLU A 59 2.02 -35.45 -26.57
N GLY A 60 1.49 -35.17 -27.77
CA GLY A 60 0.29 -35.82 -28.31
C GLY A 60 -1.05 -35.31 -27.75
N ASP A 61 -1.04 -34.42 -26.75
CA ASP A 61 -2.26 -33.91 -26.13
C ASP A 61 -3.04 -32.93 -27.03
N ARG A 62 -4.37 -32.85 -26.88
CA ARG A 62 -5.24 -32.02 -27.71
C ARG A 62 -5.60 -30.73 -27.00
N ILE A 63 -4.99 -29.63 -27.43
CA ILE A 63 -5.27 -28.29 -26.91
C ILE A 63 -6.45 -27.61 -27.61
N THR A 64 -7.22 -26.84 -26.84
CA THR A 64 -8.33 -26.00 -27.33
C THR A 64 -8.02 -24.51 -27.20
N VAL A 65 -8.73 -23.66 -27.96
CA VAL A 65 -8.55 -22.20 -27.89
C VAL A 65 -8.95 -21.70 -26.49
N GLY A 66 -8.06 -20.95 -25.85
CA GLY A 66 -8.24 -20.46 -24.47
C GLY A 66 -7.74 -21.41 -23.37
N GLN A 67 -7.25 -22.60 -23.72
CA GLN A 67 -6.63 -23.51 -22.74
C GLN A 67 -5.28 -22.97 -22.24
N LEU A 68 -5.09 -23.01 -20.91
CA LEU A 68 -3.85 -22.60 -20.26
C LEU A 68 -2.80 -23.72 -20.36
N ILE A 69 -1.87 -23.57 -21.31
CA ILE A 69 -0.86 -24.60 -21.65
C ILE A 69 0.42 -24.56 -20.80
N ALA A 70 0.72 -23.42 -20.17
CA ALA A 70 1.85 -23.28 -19.24
C ALA A 70 1.51 -22.26 -18.15
N ASP A 71 1.90 -22.52 -16.91
CA ASP A 71 1.72 -21.60 -15.79
C ASP A 71 2.66 -21.89 -14.62
N ARG A 72 3.30 -20.83 -14.09
CA ARG A 72 4.19 -20.87 -12.93
C ARG A 72 3.43 -20.92 -11.60
N THR A 73 2.47 -21.85 -11.48
CA THR A 73 1.57 -21.96 -10.31
C THR A 73 2.36 -22.02 -9.00
N ARG A 74 3.46 -22.78 -8.95
CA ARG A 74 4.28 -22.94 -7.73
C ARG A 74 4.88 -21.60 -7.25
N ASP A 75 5.45 -20.83 -8.17
CA ASP A 75 6.06 -19.53 -7.83
C ASP A 75 5.01 -18.48 -7.51
N ARG A 76 3.89 -18.43 -8.25
CA ARG A 76 2.77 -17.54 -7.91
C ARG A 76 2.29 -17.81 -6.48
N ASN A 77 1.97 -19.06 -6.16
CA ASN A 77 1.48 -19.44 -4.83
C ASN A 77 2.48 -19.07 -3.71
N ARG A 78 3.78 -19.24 -3.97
CA ARG A 78 4.87 -18.85 -3.05
C ARG A 78 4.91 -17.33 -2.84
N LEU A 79 4.85 -16.55 -3.91
CA LEU A 79 4.89 -15.09 -3.85
C LEU A 79 3.61 -14.51 -3.22
N GLU A 80 2.44 -15.07 -3.50
CA GLU A 80 1.16 -14.70 -2.85
C GLU A 80 1.15 -15.00 -1.35
N ALA A 81 1.80 -16.09 -0.91
CA ALA A 81 1.97 -16.39 0.51
C ALA A 81 2.91 -15.37 1.18
N GLN A 82 4.03 -15.03 0.52
CA GLN A 82 4.97 -14.01 1.01
C GLN A 82 4.34 -12.61 1.07
N ALA A 83 3.57 -12.22 0.06
CA ALA A 83 2.85 -10.94 0.03
C ALA A 83 1.84 -10.82 1.17
N ARG A 84 1.02 -11.85 1.42
CA ARG A 84 0.08 -11.88 2.56
C ARG A 84 0.79 -11.83 3.91
N GLN A 85 1.93 -12.51 4.06
CA GLN A 85 2.71 -12.46 5.30
C GLN A 85 3.31 -11.07 5.55
N LEU A 86 3.76 -10.38 4.49
CA LEU A 86 4.25 -9.01 4.58
C LEU A 86 3.13 -8.04 4.96
N ASP A 87 1.98 -8.13 4.30
CA ASP A 87 0.78 -7.31 4.57
C ASP A 87 0.33 -7.40 6.03
N LEU A 88 0.20 -8.63 6.57
CA LEU A 88 -0.10 -8.86 7.99
C LEU A 88 0.97 -8.29 8.93
N THR A 89 2.23 -8.21 8.49
CA THR A 89 3.31 -7.63 9.29
C THR A 89 3.23 -6.10 9.30
N LEU A 90 2.94 -5.49 8.15
CA LEU A 90 2.70 -4.04 8.03
C LEU A 90 1.49 -3.62 8.87
N GLN A 91 0.36 -4.32 8.75
CA GLN A 91 -0.85 -4.03 9.52
C GLN A 91 -0.60 -4.08 11.05
N ARG A 92 0.21 -5.04 11.53
CA ARG A 92 0.61 -5.11 12.95
C ARG A 92 1.49 -3.94 13.36
N LEU A 93 2.39 -3.48 12.49
CA LEU A 93 3.25 -2.32 12.76
C LEU A 93 2.44 -1.03 12.80
N GLU A 94 1.50 -0.84 11.87
CA GLU A 94 0.56 0.30 11.84
C GLU A 94 -0.33 0.34 13.09
N GLN A 95 -0.77 -0.82 13.59
CA GLN A 95 -1.56 -0.93 14.82
C GLN A 95 -0.71 -0.82 16.10
N SER A 96 0.61 -1.02 16.02
CA SER A 96 1.49 -0.95 17.19
C SER A 96 1.81 0.50 17.57
N THR A 97 1.02 1.05 18.49
CA THR A 97 1.33 2.33 19.11
C THR A 97 2.42 2.15 20.17
N ILE A 98 3.55 2.86 20.00
CA ILE A 98 4.60 2.91 21.02
C ILE A 98 4.08 3.75 22.19
N THR A 99 3.55 3.09 23.22
CA THR A 99 3.20 3.75 24.48
C THR A 99 4.49 4.25 25.14
N PRO A 100 4.63 5.55 25.43
CA PRO A 100 5.82 6.07 26.10
C PRO A 100 5.93 5.46 27.50
N PRO A 101 7.16 5.26 28.02
CA PRO A 101 7.35 4.76 29.38
C PRO A 101 6.72 5.71 30.39
N LEU A 102 6.18 5.16 31.47
CA LEU A 102 5.67 5.96 32.59
C LEU A 102 6.81 6.85 33.13
N PRO A 103 6.58 8.17 33.35
CA PRO A 103 7.60 9.02 33.93
C PRO A 103 8.02 8.51 35.32
N PRO A 104 9.29 8.70 35.71
CA PRO A 104 9.76 8.27 37.02
C PRO A 104 8.95 8.96 38.13
N GLN A 105 8.49 8.18 39.10
CA GLN A 105 7.84 8.74 40.28
C GLN A 105 8.86 9.54 41.09
N GLN A 106 8.50 10.78 41.44
CA GLN A 106 9.33 11.59 42.32
C GLN A 106 9.40 10.91 43.70
N PRO A 107 10.59 10.68 44.27
CA PRO A 107 10.71 10.08 45.59
C PRO A 107 10.08 11.00 46.65
N SER A 108 9.54 10.39 47.71
CA SER A 108 9.02 11.12 48.87
C SER A 108 10.10 12.02 49.47
N GLU A 109 9.70 13.20 49.93
CA GLU A 109 10.62 14.13 50.59
C GLU A 109 11.24 13.48 51.84
N ILE A 110 12.56 13.61 51.97
CA ILE A 110 13.29 13.10 53.12
C ILE A 110 12.92 13.98 54.33
N ALA A 111 12.38 13.36 55.38
CA ALA A 111 12.03 14.07 56.61
C ALA A 111 13.26 14.78 57.19
N THR A 112 13.09 16.04 57.61
CA THR A 112 14.18 16.80 58.22
C THR A 112 14.59 16.18 59.56
N PRO A 113 15.88 15.91 59.79
CA PRO A 113 16.35 15.34 61.06
C PRO A 113 16.06 16.30 62.21
N THR A 114 15.41 15.79 63.25
CA THR A 114 14.95 16.55 64.42
C THR A 114 15.84 16.21 65.61
N TYR A 115 16.81 17.09 65.91
CA TYR A 115 17.88 16.86 66.89
C TYR A 115 17.48 17.09 68.36
N LEU A 116 16.21 16.88 68.73
CA LEU A 116 15.68 17.23 70.07
C LEU A 116 16.44 16.53 71.21
N GLU A 117 16.76 15.25 71.05
CA GLU A 117 17.50 14.49 72.06
C GLU A 117 18.96 14.97 72.22
N GLU A 118 19.62 15.31 71.11
CA GLU A 118 20.98 15.87 71.12
C GLU A 118 20.99 17.26 71.77
N THR A 119 20.02 18.13 71.45
CA THR A 119 19.90 19.43 72.14
C THR A 119 19.66 19.27 73.64
N ALA A 120 18.82 18.31 74.06
CA ALA A 120 18.57 18.04 75.47
C ALA A 120 19.78 17.42 76.19
N ALA A 121 20.62 16.65 75.50
CA ALA A 121 21.87 16.12 76.04
C ALA A 121 22.92 17.23 76.20
N ILE A 122 23.04 18.12 75.22
CA ILE A 122 23.91 19.30 75.27
C ILE A 122 23.49 20.22 76.42
N ASP A 123 22.21 20.48 76.60
CA ASP A 123 21.73 21.39 77.66
C ASP A 123 21.87 20.78 79.06
N ARG A 124 21.73 19.45 79.22
CA ARG A 124 22.11 18.75 80.46
C ARG A 124 23.61 18.88 80.75
N ALA A 125 24.47 18.63 79.76
CA ALA A 125 25.92 18.73 79.91
C ALA A 125 26.40 20.16 80.24
N LYS A 126 25.67 21.20 79.80
CA LYS A 126 25.92 22.61 80.19
C LYS A 126 25.46 22.93 81.62
N ALA A 127 24.52 22.18 82.19
CA ALA A 127 23.97 22.42 83.52
C ALA A 127 24.77 21.73 84.64
N ASP A 128 25.58 20.72 84.30
CA ASP A 128 26.50 20.01 85.20
C ASP A 128 27.90 20.70 85.32
N VAL A 129 28.04 21.95 84.83
CA VAL A 129 29.28 22.77 84.88
C VAL A 129 29.07 24.06 85.66
#